data_AF-A0A645HES5-F1
#
_entry.id   AF-A0A645HES5-F1
#
_cell.length_a   1.000
_cell.length_b   1.000
_cell.length_c   1.000
_cell.angle_alpha   90.00
_cell.angle_beta   90.00
_cell.angle_gamma   90.00
#
_symmetry.space_group_name_H-M   'P 1'
#
loop_
_entity.id
_entity.type
_entity.pdbx_description
1 polymer ?
#
loop_
_entity_poly.entity_id
_entity_poly.type
_entity_poly.pdbx_seq_one_letter_code
_entity_poly.pdbx_strand_id
1 'polypeptide(L)'
;MRLSDLGYLSGVVNGRWEQADADALAAFLTANNTTEANFTSLLFSNDALAASAVSSVFATGTQQGFLVTYGTLMPWSEVQSKLEPGKSYDVTSCYSGIALHMVCVSVDSHAKMRPELDWDNATLRGFFSAASSSDKQPVVIAVDGILIAASIQQAAPSMENQPLPEYALYFSGSLTGVNGIPDAEHEAIVKIAANQAS
;
A
#
# COMPACT_ATOMS: atom_id res chain seq x y z
N MET A 1 21.08 0.94 11.85
CA MET A 1 21.48 -0.48 11.77
C MET A 1 21.27 -0.88 10.32
N ARG A 2 22.28 -1.43 9.66
CA ARG A 2 22.26 -1.64 8.21
C ARG A 2 21.10 -2.53 7.72
N LEU A 3 20.63 -3.50 8.52
CA LEU A 3 19.43 -4.29 8.22
C LEU A 3 18.14 -3.47 8.22
N SER A 4 18.02 -2.48 9.12
CA SER A 4 16.90 -1.53 9.14
C SER A 4 16.96 -0.59 7.95
N ASP A 5 18.16 -0.10 7.59
CA ASP A 5 18.36 0.76 6.42
C ASP A 5 18.02 0.02 5.10
N LEU A 6 18.17 -1.31 5.09
CA LEU A 6 17.81 -2.19 3.98
C LEU A 6 16.35 -2.70 4.05
N GLY A 7 15.56 -2.24 5.02
CA GLY A 7 14.13 -2.56 5.13
C GLY A 7 13.78 -3.91 5.75
N TYR A 8 14.74 -4.62 6.33
CA TYR A 8 14.50 -5.93 6.98
C TYR A 8 14.03 -5.82 8.43
N LEU A 9 14.19 -4.66 9.07
CA LEU A 9 13.81 -4.45 10.46
C LEU A 9 12.95 -3.18 10.63
N SER A 10 11.70 -3.37 11.04
CA SER A 10 10.75 -2.30 11.38
C SER A 10 10.60 -2.20 12.92
N GLY A 11 11.57 -1.55 13.57
CA GLY A 11 11.56 -1.39 15.02
C GLY A 11 12.68 -0.48 15.54
N VAL A 12 12.62 -0.09 16.81
CA VAL A 12 13.66 0.71 17.46
C VAL A 12 14.91 -0.14 17.64
N VAL A 13 16.00 0.31 17.02
CA VAL A 13 17.35 -0.25 17.21
C VAL A 13 17.77 -0.05 18.68
N ASN A 14 17.50 -1.03 19.53
CA ASN A 14 17.77 -0.95 20.98
C ASN A 14 19.09 -1.63 21.39
N GLY A 15 19.82 -2.21 20.44
CA GLY A 15 21.10 -2.89 20.67
C GLY A 15 21.00 -4.25 21.36
N ARG A 16 19.79 -4.79 21.51
CA ARG A 16 19.53 -6.14 22.04
C ARG A 16 19.24 -7.07 20.86
N TRP A 17 19.73 -8.30 20.96
CA TRP A 17 19.42 -9.33 19.98
C TRP A 17 18.08 -10.00 20.35
N GLU A 18 17.02 -9.64 19.65
CA GLU A 18 15.66 -10.15 19.87
C GLU A 18 15.22 -11.04 18.68
N GLN A 19 14.08 -11.71 18.81
CA GLN A 19 13.57 -12.60 17.76
C GLN A 19 13.37 -11.85 16.43
N ALA A 20 12.96 -10.59 16.49
CA ALA A 20 12.81 -9.74 15.30
C ALA A 20 14.14 -9.52 14.56
N ASP A 21 15.27 -9.43 15.27
CA ASP A 21 16.59 -9.30 14.65
C ASP A 21 17.04 -10.61 14.00
N ALA A 22 16.73 -11.75 14.63
CA ALA A 22 16.99 -13.07 14.06
C ALA A 22 16.18 -13.30 12.78
N ASP A 23 14.90 -12.92 12.79
CA ASP A 23 14.01 -13.04 11.63
C ASP A 23 14.44 -12.09 10.49
N ALA A 24 14.85 -10.86 10.82
CA ALA A 24 15.38 -9.88 9.86
C ALA A 24 16.69 -10.35 9.21
N LEU A 25 17.61 -10.94 10.00
CA LEU A 25 18.83 -11.52 9.48
C LEU A 25 18.52 -12.71 8.56
N ALA A 26 17.64 -13.62 8.98
CA ALA A 26 17.25 -14.76 8.15
C ALA A 26 16.63 -14.33 6.82
N ALA A 27 15.79 -13.30 6.82
CA ALA A 27 15.21 -12.71 5.62
C ALA A 27 16.27 -12.08 4.71
N PHE A 28 17.25 -11.35 5.27
CA PHE A 28 18.37 -10.79 4.51
C PHE A 28 19.22 -11.88 3.84
N LEU A 29 19.59 -12.91 4.60
CA LEU A 29 20.38 -14.05 4.10
C LEU A 29 19.66 -14.76 2.95
N THR A 30 18.35 -14.98 3.11
CA THR A 30 17.50 -15.61 2.09
C THR A 30 17.44 -14.76 0.82
N ALA A 31 17.14 -13.46 0.95
CA ALA A 31 17.04 -12.55 -0.18
C ALA A 31 18.37 -12.42 -0.95
N ASN A 32 19.48 -12.44 -0.23
CA ASN A 32 20.82 -12.30 -0.78
C ASN A 32 21.47 -13.64 -1.18
N ASN A 33 20.74 -14.76 -1.08
CA ASN A 33 21.26 -16.11 -1.33
C ASN A 33 22.64 -16.36 -0.66
N THR A 34 22.78 -15.88 0.57
CA THR A 34 24.05 -15.94 1.32
C THR A 34 23.86 -16.64 2.66
N THR A 35 24.95 -16.97 3.33
CA THR A 35 24.97 -17.64 4.63
C THR A 35 25.54 -16.71 5.70
N GLU A 36 25.31 -17.02 6.97
CA GLU A 36 25.82 -16.25 8.12
C GLU A 36 27.35 -16.04 8.06
N ALA A 37 28.09 -16.94 7.41
CA ALA A 37 29.54 -16.85 7.26
C ALA A 37 30.00 -15.63 6.45
N ASN A 38 29.18 -15.15 5.51
CA ASN A 38 29.53 -14.04 4.60
C ASN A 38 28.61 -12.82 4.76
N PHE A 39 27.73 -12.83 5.77
CA PHE A 39 26.69 -11.81 5.91
C PHE A 39 27.26 -10.43 6.19
N THR A 40 28.29 -10.30 7.04
CA THR A 40 28.83 -8.99 7.45
C THR A 40 29.42 -8.24 6.26
N SER A 41 30.21 -8.94 5.42
CA SER A 41 30.82 -8.34 4.24
C SER A 41 29.79 -7.88 3.21
N LEU A 42 28.71 -8.66 3.03
CA LEU A 42 27.64 -8.32 2.09
C LEU A 42 26.70 -7.24 2.65
N LEU A 43 26.38 -7.27 3.94
CA LEU A 43 25.47 -6.33 4.59
C LEU A 43 25.94 -4.88 4.42
N PHE A 44 27.25 -4.65 4.54
CA PHE A 44 27.85 -3.32 4.40
C PHE A 44 28.34 -3.02 2.98
N SER A 45 28.09 -3.89 2.00
CA SER A 45 28.42 -3.62 0.61
C SER A 45 27.31 -2.81 -0.08
N ASN A 46 27.63 -2.28 -1.27
CA ASN A 46 26.64 -1.67 -2.16
C ASN A 46 25.79 -2.70 -2.90
N ASP A 47 26.21 -3.97 -2.91
CA ASP A 47 25.51 -5.07 -3.58
C ASP A 47 24.47 -5.75 -2.67
N ALA A 48 24.33 -5.27 -1.43
CA ALA A 48 23.33 -5.73 -0.49
C ALA A 48 21.92 -5.51 -1.06
N LEU A 49 21.19 -6.60 -1.32
CA LEU A 49 19.80 -6.51 -1.74
C LEU A 49 18.97 -6.01 -0.55
N ALA A 50 18.31 -4.88 -0.75
CA ALA A 50 17.24 -4.42 0.13
C ALA A 50 16.14 -5.49 0.22
N ALA A 51 15.38 -5.49 1.31
CA ALA A 51 14.23 -6.36 1.45
C ALA A 51 13.34 -6.14 0.24
N SER A 52 13.18 -7.17 -0.60
CA SER A 52 12.22 -7.12 -1.69
C SER A 52 10.89 -6.72 -1.07
N ALA A 53 10.35 -5.61 -1.59
CA ALA A 53 8.94 -5.32 -1.52
C ALA A 53 8.19 -6.65 -1.62
N VAL A 54 7.42 -6.97 -0.58
CA VAL A 54 6.46 -8.06 -0.49
C VAL A 54 6.17 -8.70 -1.86
N SER A 55 6.33 -10.02 -1.97
CA SER A 55 5.97 -10.76 -3.19
C SER A 55 4.48 -10.65 -3.55
N SER A 56 3.70 -9.97 -2.72
CA SER A 56 2.34 -9.50 -2.94
C SER A 56 2.31 -7.99 -3.13
N VAL A 57 1.44 -7.50 -4.03
CA VAL A 57 1.26 -6.06 -4.30
C VAL A 57 0.99 -5.25 -3.03
N PHE A 58 0.38 -5.84 -2.01
CA PHE A 58 0.05 -5.21 -0.74
C PHE A 58 0.63 -6.01 0.43
N ALA A 59 0.76 -5.37 1.59
CA ALA A 59 1.29 -6.01 2.79
C ALA A 59 0.20 -6.81 3.52
N THR A 60 0.50 -8.04 3.92
CA THR A 60 -0.39 -8.90 4.72
C THR A 60 0.01 -8.89 6.19
N GLY A 61 -0.95 -8.66 7.11
CA GLY A 61 -0.74 -8.73 8.56
C GLY A 61 -0.13 -7.46 9.19
N THR A 62 0.43 -7.57 10.41
CA THR A 62 1.05 -6.46 11.15
C THR A 62 2.42 -6.03 10.61
N GLN A 63 2.91 -6.68 9.56
CA GLN A 63 4.15 -6.29 8.88
C GLN A 63 3.90 -5.04 8.02
N GLN A 64 4.03 -3.88 8.65
CA GLN A 64 4.17 -2.59 7.97
C GLN A 64 5.56 -2.62 7.28
N GLY A 65 5.59 -2.98 6.00
CA GLY A 65 6.81 -2.99 5.20
C GLY A 65 7.38 -1.56 5.02
N PHE A 66 8.59 -1.46 4.48
CA PHE A 66 9.13 -0.17 4.07
C PHE A 66 8.33 0.39 2.88
N LEU A 67 7.95 1.67 2.93
CA LEU A 67 7.27 2.33 1.81
C LEU A 67 8.27 2.58 0.67
N VAL A 68 8.02 1.96 -0.47
CA VAL A 68 8.80 2.15 -1.70
C VAL A 68 8.35 3.41 -2.46
N THR A 69 7.11 3.85 -2.26
CA THR A 69 6.58 5.11 -2.80
C THR A 69 5.63 5.78 -1.81
N TYR A 70 5.50 7.10 -1.90
CA TYR A 70 4.61 7.92 -1.08
C TYR A 70 4.11 9.12 -1.89
N GLY A 71 2.95 9.64 -1.49
CA GLY A 71 2.25 10.70 -2.19
C GLY A 71 2.15 11.98 -1.37
N THR A 72 1.66 13.03 -2.02
CA THR A 72 1.29 14.28 -1.35
C THR A 72 -0.03 14.07 -0.62
N LEU A 73 -0.10 14.51 0.64
CA LEU A 73 -1.35 14.59 1.38
C LEU A 73 -2.24 15.68 0.75
N MET A 74 -3.30 15.27 0.06
CA MET A 74 -4.25 16.19 -0.59
C MET A 74 -5.67 15.98 -0.03
N PRO A 75 -6.39 17.05 0.33
CA PRO A 75 -7.76 16.94 0.82
C PRO A 75 -8.71 16.40 -0.25
N TRP A 76 -9.69 15.58 0.16
CA TRP A 76 -10.69 15.00 -0.74
C TRP A 76 -11.39 16.05 -1.60
N SER A 77 -11.75 17.21 -1.05
CA SER A 77 -12.39 18.30 -1.79
C SER A 77 -11.58 18.80 -2.99
N GLU A 78 -10.25 18.72 -2.92
CA GLU A 78 -9.37 19.08 -4.03
C GLU A 78 -9.23 17.91 -5.00
N VAL A 79 -9.01 16.70 -4.49
CA VAL A 79 -8.90 15.47 -5.30
C VAL A 79 -10.17 15.21 -6.12
N GLN A 80 -11.34 15.43 -5.53
CA GLN A 80 -12.64 15.24 -6.16
C GLN A 80 -12.79 16.04 -7.45
N SER A 81 -12.20 17.25 -7.50
CA SER A 81 -12.21 18.09 -8.70
C SER A 81 -11.25 17.61 -9.81
N LYS A 82 -10.32 16.72 -9.47
CA LYS A 82 -9.29 16.18 -10.38
C LYS A 82 -9.63 14.78 -10.91
N LEU A 83 -10.56 14.09 -10.27
CA LEU A 83 -11.00 12.75 -10.67
C LEU A 83 -12.28 12.82 -11.50
N GLU A 84 -12.22 12.19 -12.67
CA GLU A 84 -13.33 12.09 -13.62
C GLU A 84 -13.84 10.65 -13.72
N PRO A 85 -15.14 10.39 -13.46
CA PRO A 85 -15.75 9.09 -13.74
C PRO A 85 -15.59 8.69 -15.22
N GLY A 86 -15.22 7.43 -15.46
CA GLY A 86 -14.93 6.84 -16.77
C GLY A 86 -13.47 6.96 -17.20
N LYS A 87 -12.64 7.72 -16.49
CA LYS A 87 -11.21 7.86 -16.78
C LYS A 87 -10.36 6.87 -15.99
N SER A 88 -9.30 6.36 -16.60
CA SER A 88 -8.33 5.47 -15.98
C SER A 88 -7.21 6.24 -15.28
N TYR A 89 -6.75 5.70 -14.16
CA TYR A 89 -5.66 6.23 -13.35
C TYR A 89 -4.75 5.09 -12.89
N ASP A 90 -3.47 5.41 -12.71
CA ASP A 90 -2.51 4.50 -12.10
C ASP A 90 -2.59 4.61 -10.58
N VAL A 91 -2.97 3.50 -9.95
CA VAL A 91 -3.01 3.36 -8.48
C VAL A 91 -1.87 2.45 -8.06
N THR A 92 -0.86 3.01 -7.42
CA THR A 92 0.36 2.31 -7.04
C THR A 92 0.34 1.96 -5.56
N SER A 93 0.64 0.72 -5.22
CA SER A 93 0.82 0.32 -3.82
C SER A 93 2.07 0.95 -3.23
N CYS A 94 1.95 1.55 -2.04
CA CYS A 94 3.08 2.18 -1.37
C CYS A 94 4.13 1.16 -0.92
N TYR A 95 3.74 -0.08 -0.64
CA TYR A 95 4.66 -1.12 -0.16
C TYR A 95 5.39 -1.84 -1.28
N SER A 96 4.75 -2.08 -2.42
CA SER A 96 5.37 -2.84 -3.52
C SER A 96 5.88 -1.97 -4.66
N GLY A 97 5.38 -0.75 -4.80
CA GLY A 97 5.63 0.10 -5.97
C GLY A 97 4.94 -0.39 -7.25
N ILE A 98 4.08 -1.42 -7.16
CA ILE A 98 3.35 -1.95 -8.30
C ILE A 98 2.14 -1.06 -8.59
N ALA A 99 2.05 -0.60 -9.84
CA ALA A 99 0.94 0.19 -10.36
C ALA A 99 -0.18 -0.71 -10.90
N LEU A 100 -1.42 -0.38 -10.55
CA LEU A 100 -2.65 -1.00 -11.00
C LEU A 100 -3.42 0.00 -11.86
N HIS A 101 -3.91 -0.43 -13.03
CA HIS A 101 -4.72 0.43 -13.88
C HIS A 101 -6.17 0.34 -13.43
N MET A 102 -6.71 1.46 -12.95
CA MET A 102 -8.06 1.50 -12.40
C MET A 102 -8.90 2.59 -13.05
N VAL A 103 -10.12 2.22 -13.45
CA VAL A 103 -11.13 3.15 -13.96
C VAL A 103 -11.91 3.74 -12.79
N CYS A 104 -12.01 5.07 -12.76
CA CYS A 104 -12.85 5.77 -11.81
C CYS A 104 -14.33 5.59 -12.16
N VAL A 105 -15.12 5.10 -11.22
CA VAL A 105 -16.56 4.80 -11.38
C VAL A 105 -17.42 5.93 -10.81
N SER A 106 -17.08 6.44 -9.63
CA SER A 106 -17.76 7.58 -9.01
C SER A 106 -16.83 8.34 -8.07
N VAL A 107 -17.20 9.60 -7.75
CA VAL A 107 -16.43 10.55 -6.94
C VAL A 107 -17.33 11.24 -5.91
N ASP A 108 -17.97 10.43 -5.06
CA ASP A 108 -18.98 10.90 -4.09
C ASP A 108 -18.33 11.36 -2.77
N SER A 109 -18.48 10.61 -1.68
CA SER A 109 -17.77 10.86 -0.42
C SER A 109 -16.31 10.36 -0.44
N HIS A 110 -16.00 9.51 -1.42
CA HIS A 110 -14.71 8.92 -1.75
C HIS A 110 -14.74 8.53 -3.23
N ALA A 111 -13.57 8.20 -3.80
CA ALA A 111 -13.51 7.69 -5.16
C ALA A 111 -13.80 6.19 -5.17
N LYS A 112 -14.61 5.74 -6.12
CA LYS A 112 -14.79 4.31 -6.41
C LYS A 112 -14.03 3.96 -7.67
N MET A 113 -13.27 2.89 -7.62
CA MET A 113 -12.39 2.45 -8.69
C MET A 113 -12.68 1.00 -9.05
N ARG A 114 -12.48 0.63 -10.31
CA ARG A 114 -12.54 -0.77 -10.79
C ARG A 114 -11.26 -1.09 -11.56
N PRO A 115 -10.73 -2.32 -11.47
CA PRO A 115 -9.61 -2.72 -12.30
C PRO A 115 -9.99 -2.67 -13.78
N GLU A 116 -9.10 -2.13 -14.60
CA GLU A 116 -9.27 -2.10 -16.06
C GLU A 116 -8.82 -3.40 -16.72
N LEU A 117 -7.71 -3.97 -16.23
CA LEU A 117 -7.08 -5.16 -16.82
C LEU A 117 -7.38 -6.42 -15.99
N ASP A 118 -7.42 -7.57 -16.67
CA ASP A 118 -7.60 -8.88 -16.03
C ASP A 118 -6.52 -9.18 -14.97
N TRP A 119 -5.27 -8.73 -15.24
CA TRP A 119 -4.16 -8.87 -14.30
C TRP A 119 -4.36 -8.02 -13.05
N ASP A 120 -4.82 -6.77 -13.18
CA ASP A 120 -5.11 -5.89 -12.04
C ASP A 120 -6.23 -6.49 -11.18
N ASN A 121 -7.26 -7.04 -11.83
CA ASN A 121 -8.36 -7.73 -11.15
C ASN A 121 -7.88 -8.98 -10.40
N ALA A 122 -7.06 -9.82 -11.05
CA ALA A 122 -6.51 -11.02 -10.42
C ALA A 122 -5.63 -10.67 -9.21
N THR A 123 -4.79 -9.65 -9.35
CA THR A 123 -3.93 -9.11 -8.29
C THR A 123 -4.75 -8.61 -7.09
N LEU A 124 -5.75 -7.75 -7.33
CA LEU A 124 -6.59 -7.20 -6.28
C LEU A 124 -7.42 -8.28 -5.59
N ARG A 125 -7.98 -9.24 -6.34
CA ARG A 125 -8.72 -10.38 -5.75
C ARG A 125 -7.84 -11.34 -4.97
N GLY A 126 -6.57 -11.49 -5.35
CA GLY A 126 -5.60 -12.27 -4.59
C GLY A 126 -5.36 -11.68 -3.21
N PHE A 127 -5.41 -10.35 -3.09
CA PHE A 127 -5.24 -9.65 -1.83
C PHE A 127 -6.55 -9.51 -1.03
N PHE A 128 -7.57 -8.92 -1.65
CA PHE A 128 -8.90 -8.75 -1.09
C PHE A 128 -9.76 -10.00 -1.36
N SER A 129 -9.35 -11.12 -0.74
CA SER A 129 -9.89 -12.46 -1.03
C SER A 129 -11.32 -12.72 -0.54
N ALA A 130 -11.82 -11.93 0.41
CA ALA A 130 -13.19 -11.98 0.90
C ALA A 130 -14.04 -10.90 0.23
N ALA A 131 -15.33 -11.17 -0.07
CA ALA A 131 -16.25 -10.26 -0.79
C ALA A 131 -16.56 -8.90 -0.10
N SER A 132 -15.82 -8.54 0.95
CA SER A 132 -15.80 -7.24 1.60
C SER A 132 -14.68 -7.30 2.63
N SER A 133 -13.42 -7.15 2.20
CA SER A 133 -12.32 -7.09 3.16
C SER A 133 -12.32 -5.75 3.92
N SER A 134 -12.09 -5.81 5.23
CA SER A 134 -11.84 -4.65 6.08
C SER A 134 -10.40 -4.15 5.99
N ASP A 135 -9.55 -4.85 5.25
CA ASP A 135 -8.13 -4.51 5.10
C ASP A 135 -8.00 -3.20 4.33
N LYS A 136 -7.24 -2.28 4.90
CA LYS A 136 -6.93 -0.98 4.32
C LYS A 136 -5.47 -0.96 3.93
N GLN A 137 -5.16 -0.52 2.71
CA GLN A 137 -3.79 -0.48 2.22
C GLN A 137 -3.39 0.93 1.77
N PRO A 138 -2.14 1.35 2.01
CA PRO A 138 -1.64 2.63 1.54
C PRO A 138 -1.33 2.54 0.04
N VAL A 139 -1.91 3.46 -0.73
CA VAL A 139 -1.67 3.60 -2.17
C VAL A 139 -1.41 5.06 -2.52
N VAL A 140 -0.82 5.28 -3.68
CA VAL A 140 -0.78 6.58 -4.32
C VAL A 140 -1.50 6.51 -5.66
N ILE A 141 -2.23 7.57 -6.01
CA ILE A 141 -2.82 7.71 -7.34
C ILE A 141 -2.07 8.78 -8.12
N ALA A 142 -1.74 8.51 -9.38
CA ALA A 142 -1.13 9.48 -10.27
C ALA A 142 -2.21 10.33 -10.96
N VAL A 143 -2.22 11.64 -10.68
CA VAL A 143 -3.14 12.60 -11.31
C VAL A 143 -2.36 13.85 -11.73
N ASP A 144 -2.39 14.17 -13.02
CA ASP A 144 -1.66 15.30 -13.61
C ASP A 144 -0.16 15.35 -13.24
N GLY A 145 0.47 14.17 -13.12
CA GLY A 145 1.88 14.03 -12.73
C GLY A 145 2.14 14.17 -11.21
N ILE A 146 1.10 14.34 -10.40
CA ILE A 146 1.18 14.38 -8.94
C ILE A 146 0.79 13.00 -8.39
N LEU A 147 1.63 12.45 -7.52
CA LEU A 147 1.26 11.30 -6.71
C LEU A 147 0.49 11.79 -5.49
N ILE A 148 -0.76 11.39 -5.37
CA ILE A 148 -1.64 11.76 -4.27
C ILE A 148 -1.80 10.57 -3.33
N ALA A 149 -1.57 10.77 -2.04
CA ALA A 149 -1.69 9.73 -1.02
C ALA A 149 -3.16 9.34 -0.79
N ALA A 150 -3.43 8.04 -0.75
CA ALA A 150 -4.75 7.48 -0.56
C ALA A 150 -4.72 6.15 0.21
N SER A 151 -5.90 5.73 0.68
CA SER A 151 -6.13 4.42 1.26
C SER A 151 -7.11 3.65 0.38
N ILE A 152 -6.74 2.44 -0.01
CA ILE A 152 -7.61 1.53 -0.78
C ILE A 152 -8.23 0.47 0.13
N GLN A 153 -9.51 0.17 -0.12
CA GLN A 153 -10.23 -0.95 0.47
C GLN A 153 -11.21 -1.50 -0.57
N GLN A 154 -11.49 -2.81 -0.54
CA GLN A 154 -12.58 -3.36 -1.34
C GLN A 154 -13.94 -2.86 -0.85
N ALA A 155 -14.72 -2.29 -1.76
CA ALA A 155 -16.08 -1.86 -1.45
C ALA A 155 -17.02 -3.07 -1.33
N ALA A 156 -18.01 -2.98 -0.45
CA ALA A 156 -19.06 -4.00 -0.38
C ALA A 156 -19.77 -4.10 -1.74
N PRO A 157 -20.07 -5.31 -2.23
CA PRO A 157 -20.73 -5.51 -3.52
C PRO A 157 -22.09 -4.83 -3.50
N SER A 158 -22.31 -3.91 -4.44
CA SER A 158 -23.54 -3.13 -4.49
C SER A 158 -24.72 -3.92 -5.10
N MET A 159 -24.43 -5.00 -5.84
CA MET A 159 -25.42 -5.85 -6.53
C MET A 159 -24.91 -7.30 -6.61
N GLU A 160 -25.83 -8.27 -6.58
CA GLU A 160 -25.54 -9.72 -6.63
C GLU A 160 -25.00 -10.21 -8.00
N ASN A 161 -24.75 -9.32 -8.96
CA ASN A 161 -24.25 -9.62 -10.32
C ASN A 161 -23.29 -8.55 -10.87
N GLN A 162 -22.48 -7.94 -10.00
CA GLN A 162 -21.48 -6.97 -10.45
C GLN A 162 -20.33 -7.70 -11.19
N PRO A 163 -20.04 -7.38 -12.47
CA PRO A 163 -19.10 -8.15 -13.28
C PRO A 163 -17.65 -8.04 -12.78
N LEU A 164 -17.32 -6.92 -12.13
CA LEU A 164 -16.01 -6.68 -11.49
C LEU A 164 -16.22 -6.07 -10.10
N PRO A 165 -15.36 -6.41 -9.12
CA PRO A 165 -15.37 -5.79 -7.81
C PRO A 165 -15.01 -4.31 -7.88
N GLU A 166 -15.60 -3.51 -6.99
CA GLU A 166 -15.25 -2.11 -6.78
C GLU A 166 -14.32 -1.95 -5.57
N TYR A 167 -13.46 -0.95 -5.64
CA TYR A 167 -12.52 -0.58 -4.58
C TYR A 167 -12.73 0.90 -4.25
N ALA A 168 -12.90 1.19 -2.97
CA ALA A 168 -12.99 2.54 -2.47
C ALA A 168 -11.59 3.10 -2.22
N LEU A 169 -11.31 4.29 -2.74
CA LEU A 169 -10.12 5.09 -2.45
C LEU A 169 -10.50 6.29 -1.60
N TYR A 170 -9.99 6.30 -0.38
CA TYR A 170 -10.14 7.38 0.58
C TYR A 170 -8.91 8.28 0.58
N PHE A 171 -9.14 9.59 0.65
CA PHE A 171 -8.14 10.63 0.71
C PHE A 171 -8.25 11.37 2.05
N SER A 172 -7.36 12.33 2.30
CA SER A 172 -7.43 13.09 3.55
C SER A 172 -8.75 13.84 3.65
N GLY A 173 -9.47 13.64 4.76
CA GLY A 173 -10.80 14.22 4.97
C GLY A 173 -11.92 13.62 4.11
N SER A 174 -11.69 12.48 3.44
CA SER A 174 -12.80 11.69 2.86
C SER A 174 -13.74 11.21 3.97
N LEU A 175 -15.04 11.11 3.65
CA LEU A 175 -16.05 10.65 4.59
C LEU A 175 -16.42 9.19 4.29
N THR A 176 -16.68 8.41 5.34
CA THR A 176 -17.25 7.06 5.17
C THR A 176 -18.60 7.12 4.43
N GLY A 177 -18.91 6.08 3.66
CA GLY A 177 -20.24 5.88 3.08
C GLY A 177 -21.35 5.67 4.11
N VAL A 178 -21.01 5.46 5.40
CA VAL A 178 -21.94 5.25 6.50
C VAL A 178 -21.97 6.49 7.39
N ASN A 179 -23.06 7.26 7.33
CA ASN A 179 -23.34 8.40 8.20
C ASN A 179 -22.38 9.61 8.13
N GLY A 180 -21.48 9.70 7.14
CA GLY A 180 -20.62 10.87 6.96
C GLY A 180 -19.61 11.08 8.09
N ILE A 181 -19.21 9.99 8.76
CA ILE A 181 -18.24 10.03 9.86
C ILE A 181 -16.82 10.00 9.25
N PRO A 182 -15.88 10.83 9.73
CA PRO A 182 -14.46 10.71 9.39
C PRO A 182 -13.94 9.31 9.73
N ASP A 183 -13.37 8.61 8.75
CA ASP A 183 -12.79 7.28 8.99
C ASP A 183 -11.36 7.44 9.53
N ALA A 184 -11.20 7.31 10.85
CA ALA A 184 -9.90 7.45 11.49
C ALA A 184 -8.90 6.38 11.02
N GLU A 185 -9.37 5.20 10.61
CA GLU A 185 -8.49 4.13 10.11
C GLU A 185 -8.01 4.46 8.70
N HIS A 186 -8.88 4.91 7.79
CA HIS A 186 -8.43 5.39 6.48
C HIS A 186 -7.51 6.61 6.61
N GLU A 187 -7.81 7.57 7.49
CA GLU A 187 -6.95 8.74 7.68
C GLU A 187 -5.54 8.33 8.17
N ALA A 188 -5.44 7.32 9.05
CA ALA A 188 -4.16 6.76 9.47
C ALA A 188 -3.39 6.13 8.29
N ILE A 189 -4.08 5.37 7.44
CA ILE A 189 -3.46 4.76 6.24
C ILE A 189 -3.06 5.83 5.21
N VAL A 190 -3.85 6.88 5.01
CA VAL A 190 -3.51 8.01 4.14
C VAL A 190 -2.27 8.72 4.66
N LYS A 191 -2.13 8.90 5.98
CA LYS A 191 -0.90 9.44 6.59
C LYS A 191 0.30 8.54 6.38
N ILE A 192 0.14 7.22 6.45
CA ILE A 192 1.20 6.27 6.06
C ILE A 192 1.57 6.48 4.58
N ALA A 193 0.59 6.51 3.67
CA ALA A 193 0.81 6.74 2.24
C ALA A 193 1.45 8.12 1.94
N ALA A 194 1.31 9.10 2.84
CA ALA A 194 1.96 10.41 2.77
C ALA A 194 3.32 10.47 3.47
N ASN A 195 3.80 9.36 4.03
CA ASN A 195 5.01 9.28 4.88
C ASN A 195 4.96 10.25 6.09
N GLN A 196 3.78 10.36 6.71
CA GLN A 196 3.49 11.21 7.88
C GLN A 196 3.01 10.39 9.09
N ALA A 197 3.25 9.08 9.10
CA ALA A 197 2.99 8.25 10.29
C ALA A 197 3.86 8.74 11.45
N SER A 198 3.22 9.23 12.52
CA SER A 198 3.87 9.76 13.73
C SER A 198 4.11 8.66 14.75
#